data_AF-A0AAD5CI58-F1
#
_entry.id   AF-A0AAD5CI58-F1
#
_cell.length_a   1.000
_cell.length_b   1.000
_cell.length_c   1.000
_cell.angle_alpha   90.00
_cell.angle_beta   90.00
_cell.angle_gamma   90.00
#
_symmetry.space_group_name_H-M   'P 1'
#
loop_
_entity.id
_entity.type
_entity.pdbx_description
1 polymer ?
#
loop_
_entity_poly.entity_id
_entity_poly.type
_entity_poly.pdbx_seq_one_letter_code
_entity_poly.pdbx_strand_id
1 'polypeptide(L)'
;CWNTLSPSSCRACLENASVSITKCLPWSEGRVLNTGCFMRYSDTNFLNPVPVTRSSSNRGRIIAIVTSAVSSLTVMTVASMIVLYIKKRKHIQHRRKGSYDVHKFAEILNDSGLYFKYSTVEKATGHWDESNKLGQGGYGTVY
;
A
#
# COMPACT_ATOMS: atom_id res chain seq x y z
N CYS A 1 -20.62 -35.19 23.70
CA CYS A 1 -21.97 -35.07 24.28
C CYS A 1 -22.03 -33.81 25.13
N TRP A 2 -23.21 -33.30 25.44
CA TRP A 2 -23.37 -32.28 26.49
C TRP A 2 -22.89 -32.84 27.83
N ASN A 3 -22.22 -32.01 28.62
CA ASN A 3 -21.70 -32.41 29.94
C ASN A 3 -22.81 -32.72 30.95
N THR A 4 -24.05 -32.31 30.67
CA THR A 4 -25.23 -32.55 31.52
C THR A 4 -25.86 -33.92 31.31
N LEU A 5 -25.44 -34.68 30.30
CA LEU A 5 -26.00 -36.00 30.01
C LEU A 5 -25.35 -37.10 30.85
N SER A 6 -26.17 -38.06 31.24
CA SER A 6 -25.69 -39.32 31.80
C SER A 6 -24.93 -40.15 30.73
N PRO A 7 -24.03 -41.07 31.14
CA PRO A 7 -23.31 -41.93 30.21
C PRO A 7 -24.23 -42.77 29.30
N SER A 8 -25.37 -43.24 29.82
CA SER A 8 -26.34 -44.03 29.04
C SER A 8 -27.06 -43.17 27.99
N SER A 9 -27.49 -41.96 28.36
CA SER A 9 -28.12 -41.02 27.42
C SER A 9 -27.14 -40.57 26.33
N CYS A 10 -25.87 -40.34 26.68
CA CYS A 10 -24.83 -40.02 25.71
C CYS A 10 -24.59 -41.19 24.73
N ARG A 11 -24.53 -42.43 25.22
CA ARG A 11 -24.39 -43.63 24.38
C ARG A 11 -25.53 -43.76 23.38
N ALA A 12 -26.77 -43.70 23.85
CA ALA A 12 -27.95 -43.78 22.98
C ALA A 12 -27.96 -42.67 21.91
N CYS A 13 -27.57 -41.44 22.28
CA CYS A 13 -27.47 -40.33 21.34
C CYS A 13 -26.41 -40.58 20.25
N LEU A 14 -25.23 -41.09 20.64
CA LEU A 14 -24.13 -41.38 19.72
C LEU A 14 -24.42 -42.57 18.81
N GLU A 15 -25.13 -43.60 19.29
CA GLU A 15 -25.61 -44.71 18.46
C GLU A 15 -26.54 -44.21 17.36
N ASN A 16 -27.54 -43.39 17.71
CA ASN A 16 -28.41 -42.76 16.72
C ASN A 16 -27.65 -41.84 15.74
N ALA A 17 -26.66 -41.08 16.24
CA ALA A 17 -25.82 -40.24 15.40
C ALA A 17 -25.00 -41.07 14.40
N SER A 18 -24.50 -42.25 14.81
CA SER A 18 -23.72 -43.15 13.96
C SER A 18 -24.53 -43.73 12.79
N VAL A 19 -25.79 -44.06 13.01
CA VAL A 19 -26.69 -44.52 11.94
C VAL A 19 -27.06 -43.38 10.98
N SER A 20 -27.15 -42.16 11.50
CA SER A 20 -27.46 -40.99 10.68
C SER A 20 -26.28 -40.54 9.83
N ILE A 21 -25.05 -40.60 10.38
CA ILE A 21 -23.85 -40.10 9.71
C ILE A 21 -23.41 -40.98 8.53
N THR A 22 -23.76 -42.27 8.51
CA THR A 22 -23.49 -43.16 7.38
C THR A 22 -24.25 -42.76 6.11
N LYS A 23 -25.37 -42.04 6.24
CA LYS A 23 -26.11 -41.46 5.09
C LYS A 23 -25.31 -40.38 4.36
N CYS A 24 -24.27 -39.84 4.98
CA CYS A 24 -23.35 -38.90 4.34
C CYS A 24 -22.30 -39.59 3.45
N LEU A 25 -22.22 -40.92 3.41
CA LEU A 25 -21.32 -41.59 2.47
C LEU A 25 -21.78 -41.37 1.02
N PRO A 26 -20.85 -41.20 0.06
CA PRO A 26 -19.39 -41.36 0.16
C PRO A 26 -18.64 -40.04 0.41
N TRP A 27 -19.29 -38.99 0.91
CA TRP A 27 -18.65 -37.68 1.08
C TRP A 27 -17.48 -37.75 2.06
N SER A 28 -16.45 -36.96 1.79
CA SER A 28 -15.22 -36.89 2.61
C SER A 28 -15.44 -36.28 3.99
N GLU A 29 -16.59 -35.66 4.23
CA GLU A 29 -16.99 -35.08 5.50
C GLU A 29 -18.46 -35.36 5.81
N GLY A 30 -18.75 -35.64 7.08
CA GLY A 30 -20.11 -35.78 7.60
C GLY A 30 -20.24 -35.21 9.01
N ARG A 31 -21.40 -34.63 9.31
CA ARG A 31 -21.70 -34.02 10.62
C ARG A 31 -23.14 -34.33 11.02
N VAL A 32 -23.33 -34.75 12.27
CA VAL A 32 -24.64 -34.95 12.89
C VAL A 32 -24.73 -34.16 14.17
N LEU A 33 -25.80 -33.38 14.29
CA LEU A 33 -26.13 -32.52 15.43
C LEU A 33 -27.44 -33.03 16.02
N ASN A 34 -27.35 -33.81 17.09
CA ASN A 34 -28.51 -34.25 17.86
C ASN A 34 -28.65 -33.40 19.13
N THR A 35 -29.86 -33.35 19.68
CA THR A 35 -30.07 -32.80 21.02
C THR A 35 -29.28 -33.62 22.03
N GLY A 36 -28.17 -33.08 22.53
CA GLY A 36 -27.29 -33.76 23.47
C GLY A 36 -25.96 -34.29 22.93
N CYS A 37 -25.78 -34.47 21.62
CA CYS A 37 -24.52 -34.97 21.08
C CYS A 37 -24.21 -34.47 19.68
N PHE A 38 -22.92 -34.49 19.34
CA PHE A 38 -22.38 -34.11 18.06
C PHE A 38 -21.42 -35.20 17.59
N MET A 39 -21.48 -35.57 16.32
CA MET A 39 -20.57 -36.53 15.69
C MET A 39 -20.09 -35.96 14.36
N ARG A 40 -18.79 -36.09 14.08
CA ARG A 40 -18.16 -35.62 12.84
C ARG A 40 -17.10 -36.60 12.38
N TYR A 41 -17.06 -36.86 11.08
CA TYR A 41 -15.91 -37.46 10.41
C TYR A 41 -15.43 -36.51 9.31
N SER A 42 -14.13 -36.51 9.05
CA SER A 42 -13.53 -35.88 7.88
C SER A 42 -12.17 -36.53 7.61
N ASP A 43 -11.77 -36.57 6.35
CA ASP A 43 -10.41 -36.89 5.89
C ASP A 43 -9.38 -35.79 6.20
N THR A 44 -9.83 -34.56 6.45
CA THR A 44 -8.97 -33.45 6.87
C THR A 44 -8.78 -33.44 8.39
N ASN A 45 -7.62 -33.01 8.88
CA ASN A 45 -7.38 -32.92 10.32
C ASN A 45 -8.11 -31.71 10.92
N PHE A 46 -9.13 -31.98 11.75
CA PHE A 46 -9.93 -30.98 12.46
C PHE A 46 -9.75 -31.04 13.99
N LEU A 47 -8.82 -31.86 14.49
CA LEU A 47 -8.62 -32.08 15.93
C LEU A 47 -7.82 -30.96 16.61
N ASN A 48 -7.72 -29.78 15.98
CA ASN A 48 -6.86 -28.67 16.40
C ASN A 48 -5.51 -29.20 16.89
N PRO A 49 -4.66 -29.73 15.99
CA PRO A 49 -3.38 -30.26 16.41
C PRO A 49 -2.66 -29.18 17.19
N VAL A 50 -2.31 -29.46 18.45
CA VAL A 50 -1.32 -28.66 19.17
C VAL A 50 -0.15 -28.52 18.19
N PRO A 51 0.34 -27.29 17.92
CA PRO A 51 1.56 -27.13 17.15
C PRO A 51 2.67 -27.76 17.98
N VAL A 52 2.84 -29.07 17.82
CA VAL A 52 4.05 -29.75 18.18
C VAL A 52 5.08 -29.08 17.30
N THR A 53 5.90 -28.25 17.92
CA THR A 53 7.22 -27.89 17.43
C THR A 53 8.01 -29.20 17.34
N ARG A 54 7.63 -30.08 16.39
CA ARG A 54 8.45 -31.19 15.95
C ARG A 54 9.58 -30.52 15.20
N SER A 55 10.62 -30.23 15.95
CA SER A 55 11.97 -30.11 15.45
C SER A 55 12.31 -31.44 14.75
N SER A 56 11.85 -31.60 13.51
CA SER A 56 12.45 -32.50 12.54
C SER A 56 13.29 -31.62 11.63
N SER A 57 14.60 -31.66 11.89
CA SER A 57 15.64 -30.67 11.66
C SER A 57 15.81 -30.03 10.26
N ASN A 58 15.01 -30.36 9.23
CA ASN A 58 15.19 -29.79 7.88
C ASN A 58 13.93 -29.10 7.30
N ARG A 59 12.73 -29.63 7.53
CA ARG A 59 11.50 -29.12 6.90
C ARG A 59 11.04 -27.79 7.51
N GLY A 60 11.13 -27.66 8.84
CA GLY A 60 10.82 -26.40 9.55
C GLY A 60 11.79 -25.28 9.19
N ARG A 61 13.07 -25.61 9.01
CA ARG A 61 14.11 -24.65 8.58
C ARG A 61 13.86 -24.15 7.15
N ILE A 62 13.49 -25.03 6.23
CA ILE A 62 13.13 -24.65 4.86
C ILE A 62 11.90 -23.73 4.86
N ILE A 63 10.84 -24.06 5.61
CA ILE A 63 9.63 -23.22 5.70
C ILE A 63 9.94 -21.84 6.31
N ALA A 64 10.77 -21.78 7.35
CA ALA A 64 11.19 -20.51 7.96
C ALA A 64 12.03 -19.65 6.99
N ILE A 65 12.96 -20.26 6.25
CA ILE A 65 13.77 -19.54 5.25
C ILE A 65 12.87 -19.01 4.13
N VAL A 66 11.97 -19.84 3.58
CA VAL A 66 11.10 -19.42 2.47
C VAL A 66 10.15 -18.29 2.91
N THR A 67 9.55 -18.40 4.09
CA THR A 67 8.65 -17.35 4.62
C THR A 67 9.39 -16.03 4.90
N SER A 68 10.59 -16.08 5.46
CA SER A 68 11.44 -14.89 5.68
C SER A 68 11.89 -14.24 4.36
N ALA A 69 12.22 -15.04 3.34
CA ALA A 69 12.65 -14.54 2.05
C ALA A 69 11.50 -13.88 1.28
N VAL A 70 10.31 -14.51 1.26
CA VAL A 70 9.12 -13.99 0.58
C VAL A 70 8.64 -12.68 1.21
N SER A 71 8.58 -12.60 2.54
CA SER A 71 8.21 -11.36 3.24
C SER A 71 9.19 -10.23 2.95
N SER A 72 10.49 -10.51 2.99
CA SER A 72 11.53 -9.51 2.67
C SER A 72 11.42 -9.00 1.22
N LEU A 73 11.15 -9.90 0.26
CA LEU A 73 10.97 -9.53 -1.15
C LEU A 73 9.74 -8.63 -1.35
N THR A 74 8.63 -8.93 -0.67
CA THR A 74 7.41 -8.12 -0.79
C THR A 74 7.60 -6.71 -0.24
N VAL A 75 8.27 -6.55 0.90
CA VAL A 75 8.54 -5.22 1.48
C VAL A 75 9.50 -4.43 0.58
N MET A 76 10.54 -5.08 0.05
CA MET A 76 11.54 -4.42 -0.79
C MET A 76 10.97 -3.95 -2.15
N THR A 77 10.07 -4.74 -2.76
CA THR A 77 9.40 -4.34 -4.00
C THR A 77 8.46 -3.16 -3.78
N VAL A 78 7.65 -3.17 -2.72
CA VAL A 78 6.75 -2.06 -2.37
C VAL A 78 7.54 -0.78 -2.07
N ALA A 79 8.61 -0.88 -1.27
CA ALA A 79 9.47 0.27 -0.96
C ALA A 79 10.12 0.85 -2.23
N SER A 80 10.63 -0.01 -3.11
CA SER A 80 11.23 0.41 -4.39
C SER A 80 10.22 1.12 -5.29
N MET A 81 9.00 0.61 -5.38
CA MET A 81 7.92 1.22 -6.16
C MET A 81 7.54 2.62 -5.63
N ILE A 82 7.45 2.78 -4.30
CA ILE A 82 7.18 4.08 -3.67
C ILE A 82 8.31 5.07 -3.97
N VAL A 83 9.57 4.66 -3.84
CA VAL A 83 10.73 5.52 -4.12
C VAL A 83 10.77 5.95 -5.59
N LEU A 84 10.54 5.01 -6.52
CA LEU A 84 10.48 5.32 -7.95
C LEU A 84 9.32 6.26 -8.28
N TYR A 85 8.16 6.09 -7.65
CA TYR A 85 7.01 6.97 -7.81
C TYR A 85 7.32 8.40 -7.36
N ILE A 86 7.91 8.56 -6.17
CA ILE A 86 8.32 9.87 -5.64
C ILE A 86 9.38 10.50 -6.53
N LYS A 87 10.42 9.75 -6.94
CA LYS A 87 11.46 10.23 -7.86
C LYS A 87 10.87 10.67 -9.21
N LYS A 88 9.94 9.91 -9.78
CA LYS A 88 9.27 10.26 -11.04
C LYS A 88 8.45 11.54 -10.88
N ARG A 89 7.64 11.65 -9.82
CA ARG A 89 6.90 12.90 -9.52
C ARG A 89 7.84 14.08 -9.34
N LYS A 90 8.92 13.92 -8.58
CA LYS A 90 9.90 14.97 -8.33
C LYS A 90 10.66 15.35 -9.60
N HIS A 91 11.01 14.39 -10.46
CA HIS A 91 11.64 14.66 -11.76
C HIS A 91 10.69 15.41 -12.71
N ILE A 92 9.42 14.99 -12.78
CA ILE A 92 8.39 15.72 -13.55
C ILE A 92 8.21 17.14 -12.99
N GLN A 93 8.22 17.30 -11.66
CA GLN A 93 8.13 18.60 -11.01
C GLN A 93 9.39 19.46 -11.23
N HIS A 94 10.60 18.88 -11.25
CA HIS A 94 11.84 19.58 -11.59
C HIS A 94 11.85 20.01 -13.07
N ARG A 95 11.38 19.17 -13.99
CA ARG A 95 11.18 19.54 -15.40
C ARG A 95 10.14 20.66 -15.58
N ARG A 96 9.17 20.78 -14.67
CA ARG A 96 8.15 21.85 -14.66
C ARG A 96 8.57 23.10 -13.88
N LYS A 97 9.51 22.98 -12.94
CA LYS A 97 10.12 24.13 -12.26
C LYS A 97 11.11 24.80 -13.20
N GLY A 98 10.59 25.61 -14.13
CA GLY A 98 11.26 26.83 -14.63
C GLY A 98 11.46 27.88 -13.53
N SER A 99 11.74 27.44 -12.30
CA SER A 99 11.95 28.25 -11.09
C SER A 99 13.44 28.34 -10.76
N TYR A 100 14.30 27.65 -11.51
CA TYR A 100 15.76 27.77 -11.42
C TYR A 100 16.29 29.03 -12.13
N ASP A 101 15.44 29.76 -12.84
CA ASP A 101 15.82 30.99 -13.56
C ASP A 101 15.43 32.29 -12.86
N VAL A 102 14.38 32.33 -12.03
CA VAL A 102 13.97 33.62 -11.41
C VAL A 102 15.02 34.12 -10.42
N HIS A 103 15.55 33.23 -9.59
CA HIS A 103 16.55 33.61 -8.59
C HIS A 103 17.91 33.93 -9.24
N LYS A 104 18.28 33.16 -10.27
CA LYS A 104 19.51 33.37 -11.03
C LYS A 104 19.44 34.65 -11.87
N PHE A 105 18.29 34.94 -12.47
CA PHE A 105 18.06 36.18 -13.21
C PHE A 105 18.04 37.39 -12.27
N ALA A 106 17.41 37.28 -11.10
CA ALA A 106 17.46 38.32 -10.08
C ALA A 106 18.89 38.60 -9.59
N GLU A 107 19.70 37.55 -9.43
CA GLU A 107 21.13 37.68 -9.07
C GLU A 107 21.94 38.34 -10.19
N ILE A 108 21.72 37.96 -11.46
CA ILE A 108 22.35 38.60 -12.63
C ILE A 108 21.95 40.08 -12.74
N LEU A 109 20.67 40.42 -12.52
CA LEU A 109 20.19 41.80 -12.53
C LEU A 109 20.86 42.64 -11.42
N ASN A 110 21.07 42.04 -10.25
CA ASN A 110 21.69 42.70 -9.11
C ASN A 110 23.19 42.90 -9.32
N ASP A 111 23.89 41.88 -9.83
CA ASP A 111 25.33 41.91 -10.13
C ASP A 111 25.67 42.87 -11.28
N SER A 112 24.82 42.91 -12.31
CA SER A 112 24.98 43.82 -13.44
C SER A 112 24.55 45.27 -13.12
N GLY A 113 24.03 45.54 -11.93
CA GLY A 113 23.52 46.86 -11.55
C GLY A 113 22.28 47.31 -12.33
N LEU A 114 21.54 46.38 -12.95
CA LEU A 114 20.36 46.64 -13.79
C LEU A 114 19.06 46.82 -12.97
N TYR A 115 19.19 47.09 -11.67
CA TYR A 115 18.05 47.33 -10.78
C TYR A 115 17.67 48.81 -10.79
N PHE A 116 16.62 49.15 -11.55
CA PHE A 116 16.04 50.48 -11.53
C PHE A 116 14.76 50.48 -10.68
N LYS A 117 14.63 51.45 -9.77
CA LYS A 117 13.36 51.69 -9.08
C LYS A 117 12.31 52.11 -10.10
N TYR A 118 11.11 51.57 -9.96
CA TYR A 118 9.97 51.91 -10.83
C TYR A 118 9.78 53.43 -10.95
N SER A 119 9.87 54.17 -9.84
CA SER A 119 9.74 55.63 -9.80
C SER A 119 10.78 56.38 -10.65
N THR A 120 11.96 55.79 -10.86
CA THR A 120 13.00 56.39 -11.71
C THR A 120 12.67 56.19 -13.18
N VAL A 121 12.21 54.99 -13.55
CA VAL A 121 11.79 54.67 -14.91
C VAL A 121 10.54 55.47 -15.28
N GLU A 122 9.54 55.52 -14.40
CA GLU A 122 8.31 56.30 -14.58
C GLU A 122 8.59 57.81 -14.77
N LYS A 123 9.54 58.38 -14.02
CA LYS A 123 9.95 59.77 -14.23
C LYS A 123 10.70 59.98 -15.54
N ALA A 124 11.58 59.04 -15.90
CA ALA A 124 12.36 59.12 -17.14
C ALA A 124 11.46 59.01 -18.38
N THR A 125 10.40 58.20 -18.30
CA THR A 125 9.42 58.05 -19.39
C THR A 125 8.31 59.10 -19.37
N GLY A 126 8.30 60.01 -18.39
CA GLY A 126 7.26 61.03 -18.25
C GLY A 126 5.88 60.45 -17.94
N HIS A 127 5.79 59.47 -17.05
CA HIS A 127 4.60 58.65 -16.80
C HIS A 127 4.14 57.87 -18.04
N TRP A 128 5.11 57.35 -18.81
CA TRP A 128 4.87 56.60 -20.04
C TRP A 128 4.18 57.46 -21.12
N ASP A 129 4.63 58.70 -21.28
CA ASP A 129 4.12 59.61 -22.31
C ASP A 129 4.60 59.16 -23.70
N GLU A 130 3.70 59.19 -24.68
CA GLU A 130 3.98 58.74 -26.05
C GLU A 130 5.12 59.54 -26.70
N SER A 131 5.40 60.77 -26.24
CA SER A 131 6.53 61.56 -26.71
C SER A 131 7.89 60.95 -26.37
N ASN A 132 7.96 60.13 -25.32
CA ASN A 132 9.18 59.45 -24.88
C ASN A 132 9.26 58.00 -25.38
N LYS A 133 8.38 57.61 -26.30
CA LYS A 133 8.39 56.28 -26.90
C LYS A 133 9.59 56.11 -27.83
N LEU A 134 10.44 55.13 -27.52
CA LEU A 134 11.61 54.78 -28.34
C LEU A 134 11.23 53.89 -29.53
N GLY A 135 10.15 53.11 -29.41
CA GLY A 135 9.66 52.30 -30.52
C GLY A 135 8.56 51.31 -30.16
N GLN A 136 7.99 50.64 -31.16
CA GLN A 136 7.01 49.57 -30.98
C GLN A 136 7.22 48.46 -32.00
N GLY A 137 7.19 47.21 -31.54
CA GLY A 137 7.35 46.03 -32.38
C GLY A 137 6.45 44.88 -31.96
N GLY A 138 6.70 43.68 -32.49
CA GLY A 138 5.90 42.48 -32.21
C GLY A 138 5.90 42.01 -30.74
N TYR A 139 6.82 42.55 -29.93
CA TYR A 139 6.94 42.26 -28.50
C TYR A 139 6.40 43.40 -27.60
N GLY A 140 5.79 44.43 -28.18
CA GLY A 140 5.17 45.54 -27.46
C GLY A 140 5.87 46.89 -27.67
N THR A 141 5.51 47.84 -26.80
CA THR A 141 6.00 49.23 -26.82
C THR A 141 7.19 49.39 -25.88
N VAL A 142 8.20 50.12 -26.34
CA VAL A 142 9.40 50.47 -25.57
C VAL A 142 9.43 51.98 -25.40
N TYR A 143 9.54 52.41 -24.14
CA TYR A 143 9.79 53.78 -23.70
C TYR A 143 11.22 53.89 -23.19
#